data_AF-A0A7S1QGJ7-F1
#
_entry.id   AF-A0A7S1QGJ7-F1
#
_cell.length_a   1.000
_cell.length_b   1.000
_cell.length_c   1.000
_cell.angle_alpha   90.00
_cell.angle_beta   90.00
_cell.angle_gamma   90.00
#
_symmetry.space_group_name_H-M   'P 1'
#
loop_
_entity.id
_entity.type
_entity.pdbx_description
1 polymer ?
#
loop_
_entity_poly.entity_id
_entity_poly.type
_entity_poly.pdbx_seq_one_letter_code
_entity_poly.pdbx_strand_id
1 'polypeptide(L)'
;ATNIAETSLTIDGIRYVIDSGYMKCKVFKPSIGMNALTLYPVSRAQANQRAGRAGRTAEGVCYRLYTEHQYVTELIDAPVPEIQRSSVDSVVLLLKSIGVVDLAQFDFLDAPPQQNLEASLCRLWLIRALDDAGRITEDGRRIADFPADPPMARTLLEACKLGCGEEAASVVSVLCSDSRSVFAMPKGREESAKAAREKFYAPDSDHITLLNVFEQYVANGMSRAWADDHMLNHLALKRAADIRVQFVDRLTRDFKLTLGSCDGNKDMVREAFTAGYFANSARRSSMTEYTTLMNGVPCELHPLSAVLNAGIAPDYVIFNELTMTTREYVTVVSAVEPQWLISVSRGLFSTRDDNMMKHHVNLVREQRKAILAAAEEQQRAPQPAAAGDLLQNQVTGGA
;
A
#
# COMPACT_ATOMS: atom_id res chain seq x y z
N ALA A 1 -17.08 16.88 11.61
CA ALA A 1 -15.69 16.95 11.09
C ALA A 1 -15.01 15.60 11.31
N THR A 2 -13.92 15.31 10.58
CA THR A 2 -13.09 14.11 10.83
C THR A 2 -12.08 14.39 11.95
N ASN A 3 -11.20 13.43 12.25
CA ASN A 3 -10.07 13.59 13.16
C ASN A 3 -9.07 14.68 12.72
N ILE A 4 -9.19 15.27 11.52
CA ILE A 4 -8.41 16.46 11.13
C ILE A 4 -8.71 17.65 12.07
N ALA A 5 -9.97 17.82 12.49
CA ALA A 5 -10.35 18.87 13.43
C ALA A 5 -9.89 18.61 14.88
N GLU A 6 -9.48 17.37 15.19
CA GLU A 6 -9.03 16.96 16.52
C GLU A 6 -7.67 17.55 16.89
N THR A 7 -6.76 17.67 15.93
CA THR A 7 -5.37 18.14 16.13
C THR A 7 -5.06 19.38 15.31
N SER A 8 -5.42 19.38 14.03
CA SER A 8 -4.75 20.20 13.00
C SER A 8 -5.46 21.52 12.65
N LEU A 9 -6.63 21.80 13.22
CA LEU A 9 -7.41 23.01 12.92
C LEU A 9 -7.86 23.75 14.19
N THR A 10 -7.54 25.03 14.26
CA THR A 10 -8.20 26.00 15.16
C THR A 10 -9.36 26.62 14.41
N ILE A 11 -10.58 26.43 14.89
CA ILE A 11 -11.75 27.12 14.38
C ILE A 11 -12.27 27.99 15.51
N ASP A 12 -12.33 29.29 15.28
CA ASP A 12 -12.76 30.25 16.28
C ASP A 12 -14.25 30.14 16.55
N GLY A 13 -14.63 30.36 17.80
CA GLY A 13 -16.03 30.39 18.22
C GLY A 13 -16.68 29.02 18.46
N ILE A 14 -15.93 27.92 18.40
CA ILE A 14 -16.46 26.62 18.83
C ILE A 14 -16.75 26.66 20.34
N ARG A 15 -18.03 26.47 20.71
CA ARG A 15 -18.47 26.28 22.10
C ARG A 15 -19.09 24.92 22.38
N TYR A 16 -19.53 24.21 21.35
CA TYR A 16 -20.21 22.93 21.49
C TYR A 16 -19.52 21.88 20.63
N VAL A 17 -19.15 20.77 21.26
CA VAL A 17 -18.58 19.60 20.58
C VAL A 17 -19.52 18.42 20.81
N ILE A 18 -19.82 17.68 19.75
CA ILE A 18 -20.53 16.40 19.82
C ILE A 18 -19.53 15.32 19.41
N ASP A 19 -19.15 14.47 20.35
CA ASP A 19 -18.17 13.40 20.15
C ASP A 19 -18.89 12.05 20.06
N SER A 20 -18.83 11.43 18.87
CA SER A 20 -19.38 10.10 18.63
C SER A 20 -18.52 8.98 19.21
N GLY A 21 -17.28 9.25 19.63
CA GLY A 21 -16.37 8.24 20.20
C GLY A 21 -15.69 7.34 19.18
N TYR A 22 -15.82 7.62 17.88
CA TYR A 22 -15.19 6.83 16.82
C TYR A 22 -14.26 7.66 15.94
N MET A 23 -13.34 6.96 15.28
CA MET A 23 -12.50 7.47 14.20
C MET A 23 -12.30 6.41 13.13
N LYS A 24 -12.06 6.83 11.89
CA LYS A 24 -11.68 5.92 10.81
C LYS A 24 -10.17 5.94 10.65
N CYS A 25 -9.52 4.78 10.72
CA CYS A 25 -8.07 4.64 10.63
C CYS A 25 -7.68 3.73 9.47
N LYS A 26 -6.61 4.10 8.75
CA LYS A 26 -5.91 3.18 7.84
C LYS A 26 -5.07 2.24 8.71
N VAL A 27 -5.26 0.93 8.56
CA VAL A 27 -4.53 -0.11 9.28
C VAL A 27 -3.98 -1.10 8.26
N PHE A 28 -2.68 -1.35 8.32
CA PHE A 28 -2.01 -2.32 7.48
C PHE A 28 -2.16 -3.73 8.08
N LYS A 29 -2.58 -4.69 7.26
CA LYS A 29 -2.66 -6.11 7.59
C LYS A 29 -1.56 -6.86 6.82
N PRO A 30 -0.45 -7.25 7.47
CA PRO A 30 0.70 -7.86 6.79
C PRO A 30 0.38 -9.19 6.10
N SER A 31 -0.45 -10.02 6.74
CA SER A 31 -0.81 -11.37 6.24
C SER A 31 -1.42 -11.34 4.85
N ILE A 32 -2.11 -10.25 4.52
CA ILE A 32 -2.79 -10.03 3.24
C ILE A 32 -2.23 -8.83 2.48
N GLY A 33 -1.13 -8.22 2.96
CA GLY A 33 -0.49 -7.07 2.34
C GLY A 33 -1.42 -5.87 2.07
N MET A 34 -2.52 -5.73 2.83
CA MET A 34 -3.61 -4.79 2.53
C MET A 34 -3.69 -3.66 3.55
N ASN A 35 -4.01 -2.45 3.07
CA ASN A 35 -4.48 -1.37 3.93
C ASN A 35 -6.01 -1.44 4.08
N ALA A 36 -6.50 -1.65 5.29
CA ALA A 36 -7.91 -1.60 5.63
C ALA A 36 -8.27 -0.22 6.21
N LEU A 37 -9.39 0.36 5.77
CA LEU A 37 -9.90 1.60 6.36
C LEU A 37 -11.05 1.27 7.32
N THR A 38 -10.71 0.98 8.56
CA THR A 38 -11.63 0.43 9.56
C THR A 38 -12.03 1.49 10.60
N LEU A 39 -13.27 1.40 11.07
CA LEU A 39 -13.79 2.24 12.15
C LEU A 39 -13.30 1.68 13.49
N TYR A 40 -12.68 2.52 14.30
CA TYR A 40 -12.22 2.17 15.64
C TYR A 40 -12.76 3.16 16.68
N PRO A 41 -12.97 2.72 17.92
CA PRO A 41 -13.15 3.62 19.05
C PRO A 41 -11.94 4.55 19.19
N VAL A 42 -12.17 5.77 19.67
CA VAL A 42 -11.08 6.71 20.00
C VAL A 42 -10.40 6.33 21.32
N SER A 43 -9.16 6.77 21.51
CA SER A 43 -8.54 6.71 22.85
C SER A 43 -9.07 7.81 23.78
N ARG A 44 -8.87 7.63 25.10
CA ARG A 44 -9.18 8.63 26.13
C ARG A 44 -8.45 9.95 25.85
N ALA A 45 -7.17 9.88 25.45
CA ALA A 45 -6.39 11.04 25.05
C ALA A 45 -7.05 11.82 23.90
N GLN A 46 -7.54 11.12 22.87
CA GLN A 46 -8.21 11.74 21.73
C GLN A 46 -9.57 12.32 22.08
N ALA A 47 -10.38 11.60 22.87
CA ALA A 47 -11.63 12.11 23.41
C ALA A 47 -11.43 13.39 24.23
N ASN A 48 -10.32 13.49 24.97
CA ASN A 48 -9.96 14.69 25.72
C ASN A 48 -9.51 15.83 24.80
N GLN A 49 -8.75 15.54 23.74
CA GLN A 49 -8.40 16.55 22.73
C GLN A 49 -9.65 17.12 22.03
N ARG A 50 -10.62 16.26 21.70
CA ARG A 50 -11.91 16.69 21.12
C ARG A 50 -12.69 17.59 22.07
N ALA A 51 -12.81 17.19 23.34
CA ALA A 51 -13.46 18.01 24.36
C ALA A 51 -12.77 19.37 24.53
N GLY A 52 -11.43 19.40 24.50
CA GLY A 52 -10.63 20.62 24.57
C GLY A 52 -10.87 21.61 23.43
N ARG A 53 -11.47 21.20 22.30
CA ARG A 53 -11.84 22.13 21.22
C ARG A 53 -12.99 23.07 21.60
N ALA A 54 -13.88 22.65 22.49
CA ALA A 54 -15.00 23.49 22.95
C ALA A 54 -14.55 24.63 23.88
N GLY A 55 -13.41 24.49 24.55
CA GLY A 55 -12.95 25.40 25.60
C GLY A 55 -11.86 26.39 25.18
N ARG A 56 -11.63 26.61 23.88
CA ARG A 56 -10.48 27.40 23.40
C ARG A 56 -10.66 28.91 23.50
N THR A 57 -11.84 29.40 23.15
CA THR A 57 -12.13 30.85 23.07
C THR A 57 -13.08 31.31 24.17
N ALA A 58 -13.91 30.41 24.70
CA ALA A 58 -14.87 30.68 25.75
C ALA A 58 -15.20 29.38 26.48
N GLU A 59 -15.98 29.46 27.56
CA GLU A 59 -16.59 28.28 28.18
C GLU A 59 -17.43 27.52 27.15
N GLY A 60 -17.26 26.20 27.11
CA GLY A 60 -17.90 25.33 26.15
C GLY A 60 -18.24 23.97 26.73
N VAL A 61 -19.10 23.24 26.02
CA VAL A 61 -19.65 21.95 26.45
C VAL A 61 -19.32 20.88 25.42
N CYS A 62 -18.87 19.72 25.90
CA CYS A 62 -18.65 18.54 25.07
C CYS A 62 -19.68 17.47 25.42
N TYR A 63 -20.51 17.11 24.44
CA TYR A 63 -21.48 16.01 24.54
C TYR A 63 -20.84 14.74 23.98
N ARG A 64 -20.56 13.77 24.85
CA ARG A 64 -20.07 12.44 24.48
C ARG A 64 -21.26 11.51 24.27
N LEU A 65 -21.34 10.86 23.12
CA LEU A 65 -22.44 9.95 22.76
C LEU A 65 -22.20 8.50 23.26
N TYR A 66 -21.45 8.35 24.33
CA TYR A 66 -21.09 7.09 24.97
C TYR A 66 -21.11 7.28 26.50
N THR A 67 -21.29 6.19 27.22
CA THR A 67 -21.43 6.24 28.69
C THR A 67 -20.09 6.54 29.36
N GLU A 68 -20.16 7.08 30.58
CA GLU A 68 -18.96 7.26 31.42
C GLU A 68 -18.26 5.93 31.69
N HIS A 69 -19.02 4.84 31.87
CA HIS A 69 -18.47 3.50 32.00
C HIS A 69 -17.58 3.15 30.81
N GLN A 70 -18.11 3.26 29.58
CA GLN A 70 -17.33 3.00 28.35
C GLN A 70 -16.07 3.86 28.25
N TYR A 71 -16.17 5.15 28.63
CA TYR A 71 -15.01 6.05 28.64
C TYR A 71 -13.89 5.57 29.58
N VAL A 72 -14.25 5.04 30.75
CA VAL A 72 -13.28 4.64 31.78
C VAL A 72 -12.76 3.21 31.55
N THR A 73 -13.61 2.29 31.13
CA THR A 73 -13.29 0.85 31.09
C THR A 73 -12.98 0.29 29.71
N GLU A 74 -13.60 0.82 28.65
CA GLU A 74 -13.46 0.27 27.30
C GLU A 74 -12.46 1.04 26.43
N LEU A 75 -12.34 2.36 26.60
CA LEU A 75 -11.44 3.16 25.79
C LEU A 75 -9.99 3.01 26.26
N ILE A 76 -9.10 2.75 25.29
CA ILE A 76 -7.65 2.74 25.54
C ILE A 76 -7.14 4.13 25.89
N ASP A 77 -6.05 4.19 26.65
CA ASP A 77 -5.54 5.45 27.23
C ASP A 77 -5.00 6.41 26.18
N ALA A 78 -4.12 5.89 25.34
CA ALA A 78 -3.41 6.61 24.30
C ALA A 78 -3.65 5.95 22.94
N PRO A 79 -3.57 6.70 21.83
CA PRO A 79 -3.69 6.12 20.50
C PRO A 79 -2.51 5.18 20.22
N VAL A 80 -2.77 4.09 19.49
CA VAL A 80 -1.71 3.20 19.01
C VAL A 80 -0.78 3.97 18.06
N PRO A 81 0.55 3.89 18.23
CA PRO A 81 1.54 4.55 17.37
C PRO A 81 1.36 4.23 15.88
N GLU A 82 1.66 5.20 15.01
CA GLU A 82 1.51 5.04 13.56
C GLU A 82 2.39 3.93 12.99
N ILE A 83 3.63 3.81 13.46
CA ILE A 83 4.59 2.79 13.03
C ILE A 83 4.10 1.35 13.29
N GLN A 84 3.22 1.16 14.30
CA GLN A 84 2.67 -0.15 14.63
C GLN A 84 1.42 -0.53 13.84
N ARG A 85 0.79 0.43 13.16
CA ARG A 85 -0.50 0.25 12.50
C ARG A 85 -0.48 0.54 11.00
N SER A 86 0.53 1.22 10.49
CA SER A 86 0.70 1.54 9.06
C SER A 86 1.76 0.64 8.41
N SER A 87 1.83 0.68 7.06
CA SER A 87 2.95 0.07 6.34
C SER A 87 4.25 0.79 6.70
N VAL A 88 5.34 0.03 6.84
CA VAL A 88 6.66 0.55 7.25
C VAL A 88 7.67 0.59 6.10
N ASP A 89 7.24 0.42 4.84
CA ASP A 89 8.15 0.33 3.68
C ASP A 89 9.07 1.53 3.53
N SER A 90 8.51 2.74 3.58
CA SER A 90 9.31 3.96 3.44
C SER A 90 10.27 4.13 4.62
N VAL A 91 9.86 3.74 5.82
CA VAL A 91 10.70 3.79 7.03
C VAL A 91 11.84 2.77 6.95
N VAL A 92 11.54 1.52 6.61
CA VAL A 92 12.53 0.44 6.43
C VAL A 92 13.54 0.82 5.35
N LEU A 93 13.06 1.34 4.22
CA LEU A 93 13.93 1.76 3.12
C LEU A 93 14.84 2.92 3.52
N LEU A 94 14.32 3.89 4.28
CA LEU A 94 15.11 5.00 4.84
C LEU A 94 16.16 4.50 5.84
N LEU A 95 15.80 3.60 6.76
CA LEU A 95 16.76 3.02 7.71
C LEU A 95 17.88 2.26 6.98
N LYS A 96 17.54 1.53 5.91
CA LYS A 96 18.52 0.85 5.06
C LYS A 96 19.40 1.84 4.28
N SER A 97 18.88 2.99 3.86
CA SER A 97 19.65 4.00 3.12
C SER A 97 20.69 4.71 3.99
N ILE A 98 20.39 4.92 5.28
CA ILE A 98 21.33 5.48 6.27
C ILE A 98 22.33 4.46 6.83
N GLY A 99 22.21 3.18 6.45
CA GLY A 99 23.17 2.13 6.80
C GLY A 99 22.79 1.22 7.98
N VAL A 100 21.53 1.24 8.44
CA VAL A 100 21.07 0.29 9.47
C VAL A 100 20.98 -1.12 8.86
N VAL A 101 21.79 -2.04 9.37
CA VAL A 101 21.84 -3.42 8.87
C VAL A 101 20.75 -4.28 9.51
N ASP A 102 20.73 -4.35 10.84
CA ASP A 102 19.78 -5.16 11.61
C ASP A 102 18.64 -4.28 12.13
N LEU A 103 17.45 -4.49 11.57
CA LEU A 103 16.23 -3.77 11.97
C LEU A 103 15.60 -4.34 13.24
N ALA A 104 15.88 -5.59 13.60
CA ALA A 104 15.34 -6.20 14.82
C ALA A 104 16.03 -5.65 16.08
N GLN A 105 17.30 -5.25 15.95
CA GLN A 105 18.09 -4.63 17.02
C GLN A 105 18.05 -3.10 17.01
N PHE A 106 17.34 -2.49 16.06
CA PHE A 106 17.23 -1.03 16.00
C PHE A 106 16.39 -0.49 17.16
N ASP A 107 16.87 0.56 17.82
CA ASP A 107 16.25 1.16 19.00
C ASP A 107 15.05 2.05 18.61
N PHE A 108 13.93 1.42 18.27
CA PHE A 108 12.68 2.12 18.03
C PHE A 108 12.07 2.62 19.34
N LEU A 109 11.56 3.85 19.35
CA LEU A 109 10.75 4.35 20.46
C LEU A 109 9.53 3.44 20.71
N ASP A 110 8.82 3.11 19.63
CA ASP A 110 7.76 2.12 19.57
C ASP A 110 8.06 1.16 18.41
N ALA A 111 8.47 -0.07 18.73
CA ALA A 111 8.84 -1.02 17.68
C ALA A 111 7.62 -1.45 16.85
N PRO A 112 7.73 -1.49 15.50
CA PRO A 112 6.71 -2.10 14.67
C PRO A 112 6.61 -3.61 14.92
N PRO A 113 5.45 -4.25 14.66
CA PRO A 113 5.33 -5.69 14.71
C PRO A 113 6.36 -6.36 13.78
N GLN A 114 6.98 -7.45 14.23
CA GLN A 114 7.97 -8.19 13.43
C GLN A 114 7.42 -8.61 12.06
N GLN A 115 6.17 -9.04 12.00
CA GLN A 115 5.49 -9.39 10.74
C GLN A 115 5.41 -8.21 9.75
N ASN A 116 5.27 -6.96 10.24
CA ASN A 116 5.28 -5.79 9.38
C ASN A 116 6.69 -5.56 8.79
N LEU A 117 7.74 -5.72 9.60
CA LEU A 117 9.13 -5.59 9.16
C LEU A 117 9.47 -6.64 8.10
N GLU A 118 9.13 -7.90 8.34
CA GLU A 118 9.37 -9.01 7.39
C GLU A 118 8.61 -8.79 6.07
N ALA A 119 7.32 -8.45 6.14
CA ALA A 119 6.51 -8.15 4.96
C ALA A 119 7.09 -6.97 4.16
N SER A 120 7.59 -5.96 4.86
CA SER A 120 8.18 -4.78 4.24
C SER A 120 9.51 -5.08 3.54
N LEU A 121 10.41 -5.84 4.20
CA LEU A 121 11.65 -6.32 3.60
C LEU A 121 11.38 -7.13 2.33
N CYS A 122 10.41 -8.05 2.38
CA CYS A 122 9.97 -8.82 1.21
C CYS A 122 9.48 -7.89 0.09
N ARG A 123 8.61 -6.92 0.38
CA ARG A 123 8.09 -5.98 -0.64
C ARG A 123 9.17 -5.11 -1.27
N LEU A 124 10.12 -4.61 -0.47
CA LEU A 124 11.25 -3.82 -0.99
C LEU A 124 12.20 -4.67 -1.84
N TRP A 125 12.39 -5.94 -1.49
CA TRP A 125 13.12 -6.90 -2.31
C TRP A 125 12.40 -7.20 -3.63
N LEU A 126 11.07 -7.32 -3.61
CA LEU A 126 10.24 -7.53 -4.81
C LEU A 126 10.42 -6.40 -5.84
N ILE A 127 10.37 -5.14 -5.41
CA ILE A 127 10.57 -3.98 -6.28
C ILE A 127 12.04 -3.67 -6.58
N ARG A 128 12.97 -4.58 -6.23
CA ARG A 128 14.42 -4.46 -6.44
C ARG A 128 15.08 -3.27 -5.71
N ALA A 129 14.44 -2.74 -4.67
CA ALA A 129 15.04 -1.75 -3.79
C ALA A 129 16.09 -2.39 -2.85
N LEU A 130 15.95 -3.69 -2.56
CA LEU A 130 16.91 -4.49 -1.81
C LEU A 130 17.48 -5.64 -2.66
N ASP A 131 18.74 -6.00 -2.41
CA ASP A 131 19.39 -7.19 -2.98
C ASP A 131 19.04 -8.48 -2.19
N ASP A 132 19.53 -9.63 -2.65
CA ASP A 132 19.26 -10.93 -2.02
C ASP A 132 19.88 -11.09 -0.62
N ALA A 133 20.81 -10.20 -0.25
CA ALA A 133 21.39 -10.12 1.08
C ALA A 133 20.67 -9.09 1.97
N GLY A 134 19.60 -8.46 1.49
CA GLY A 134 18.84 -7.44 2.23
C GLY A 134 19.56 -6.08 2.37
N ARG A 135 20.52 -5.80 1.47
CA ARG A 135 21.22 -4.52 1.36
C ARG A 135 20.53 -3.63 0.33
N ILE A 136 20.59 -2.31 0.53
CA ILE A 136 19.99 -1.35 -0.39
C ILE A 136 20.72 -1.34 -1.74
N THR A 137 19.96 -1.38 -2.83
CA THR A 137 20.49 -1.27 -4.20
C THR A 137 20.62 0.19 -4.62
N GLU A 138 21.26 0.46 -5.76
CA GLU A 138 21.33 1.82 -6.30
C GLU A 138 19.94 2.37 -6.69
N ASP A 139 19.10 1.53 -7.31
CA ASP A 139 17.68 1.84 -7.52
C ASP A 139 16.98 2.07 -6.18
N GLY A 140 17.26 1.27 -5.15
CA GLY A 140 16.73 1.41 -3.80
C GLY A 140 17.07 2.74 -3.13
N ARG A 141 18.29 3.26 -3.32
CA ARG A 141 18.69 4.60 -2.83
C ARG A 141 17.90 5.70 -3.50
N ARG A 142 17.70 5.61 -4.82
CA ARG A 142 16.87 6.58 -5.57
C ARG A 142 15.41 6.53 -5.12
N ILE A 143 14.87 5.33 -4.90
CA ILE A 143 13.51 5.14 -4.36
C ILE A 143 13.41 5.75 -2.95
N ALA A 144 14.45 5.59 -2.10
CA ALA A 144 14.47 6.13 -0.74
C ALA A 144 14.48 7.66 -0.69
N ASP A 145 15.16 8.32 -1.62
CA ASP A 145 15.24 9.79 -1.70
C ASP A 145 14.01 10.42 -2.37
N PHE A 146 13.20 9.62 -3.06
CA PHE A 146 12.05 10.12 -3.80
C PHE A 146 10.84 10.37 -2.87
N PRO A 147 10.14 11.52 -2.98
CA PRO A 147 9.02 11.87 -2.10
C PRO A 147 7.70 11.20 -2.51
N ALA A 148 7.72 9.88 -2.73
CA ALA A 148 6.54 9.06 -3.00
C ALA A 148 6.67 7.67 -2.39
N ASP A 149 5.57 6.91 -2.36
CA ASP A 149 5.61 5.53 -1.88
C ASP A 149 6.55 4.67 -2.75
N PRO A 150 7.26 3.67 -2.18
CA PRO A 150 8.27 2.90 -2.92
C PRO A 150 7.79 2.27 -4.24
N PRO A 151 6.57 1.70 -4.35
CA PRO A 151 6.03 1.22 -5.63
C PRO A 151 5.90 2.32 -6.69
N MET A 152 5.46 3.52 -6.31
CA MET A 152 5.30 4.66 -7.22
C MET A 152 6.66 5.16 -7.71
N ALA A 153 7.62 5.30 -6.80
CA ALA A 153 8.99 5.67 -7.16
C ALA A 153 9.63 4.62 -8.07
N ARG A 154 9.39 3.31 -7.83
CA ARG A 154 9.84 2.24 -8.73
C ARG A 154 9.24 2.38 -10.13
N THR A 155 7.94 2.66 -10.23
CA THR A 155 7.27 2.89 -11.52
C THR A 155 7.92 4.04 -12.29
N LEU A 156 8.24 5.16 -11.64
CA LEU A 156 8.87 6.31 -12.31
C LEU A 156 10.27 5.99 -12.84
N LEU A 157 11.07 5.27 -12.06
CA LEU A 157 12.39 4.83 -12.51
C LEU A 157 12.31 3.88 -13.71
N GLU A 158 11.32 2.99 -13.73
CA GLU A 158 11.10 2.09 -14.88
C GLU A 158 10.55 2.84 -16.10
N ALA A 159 9.63 3.78 -15.89
CA ALA A 159 9.08 4.60 -16.96
C ALA A 159 10.16 5.43 -17.68
N CYS A 160 11.15 5.93 -16.95
CA CYS A 160 12.30 6.60 -17.55
C CYS A 160 13.14 5.67 -18.44
N LYS A 161 13.24 4.37 -18.09
CA LYS A 161 13.96 3.37 -18.90
C LYS A 161 13.18 3.00 -20.17
N LEU A 162 11.86 2.90 -20.06
CA LEU A 162 10.99 2.61 -21.20
C LEU A 162 10.82 3.82 -22.12
N GLY A 163 10.99 5.05 -21.61
CA GLY A 163 10.81 6.29 -22.39
C GLY A 163 9.42 6.91 -22.27
N CYS A 164 8.65 6.56 -21.24
CA CYS A 164 7.31 7.10 -20.94
C CYS A 164 7.27 7.90 -19.63
N GLY A 165 8.39 8.55 -19.29
CA GLY A 165 8.59 9.24 -18.02
C GLY A 165 7.65 10.42 -17.79
N GLU A 166 7.30 11.18 -18.84
CA GLU A 166 6.41 12.34 -18.77
C GLU A 166 4.97 11.95 -18.37
N GLU A 167 4.44 10.89 -18.99
CA GLU A 167 3.10 10.38 -18.73
C GLU A 167 3.04 9.70 -17.37
N ALA A 168 4.04 8.86 -17.05
CA ALA A 168 4.11 8.20 -15.75
C ALA A 168 4.22 9.21 -14.59
N ALA A 169 5.03 10.26 -14.74
CA ALA A 169 5.10 11.35 -13.76
C ALA A 169 3.74 12.02 -13.56
N SER A 170 2.99 12.24 -14.64
CA SER A 170 1.65 12.82 -14.58
C SER A 170 0.68 11.93 -13.80
N VAL A 171 0.62 10.63 -14.12
CA VAL A 171 -0.26 9.67 -13.42
C VAL A 171 0.11 9.57 -11.94
N VAL A 172 1.39 9.38 -11.61
CA VAL A 172 1.84 9.24 -10.22
C VAL A 172 1.56 10.52 -9.42
N SER A 173 1.70 11.70 -10.03
CA SER A 173 1.35 12.97 -9.37
C SER A 173 -0.13 13.06 -9.02
N VAL A 174 -1.00 12.58 -9.91
CA VAL A 174 -2.44 12.50 -9.63
C VAL A 174 -2.72 11.51 -8.50
N LEU A 175 -2.06 10.34 -8.51
CA LEU A 175 -2.19 9.36 -7.42
C LEU A 175 -1.79 9.94 -6.06
N CYS A 176 -0.68 10.68 -5.98
CA CYS A 176 -0.22 11.33 -4.75
C CYS A 176 -1.13 12.47 -4.27
N SER A 177 -1.85 13.13 -5.19
CA SER A 177 -2.73 14.27 -4.88
C SER A 177 -4.10 13.91 -4.27
N ASP A 178 -4.33 12.62 -3.98
CA ASP A 178 -5.61 11.96 -3.65
C ASP A 178 -6.48 11.67 -4.88
N SER A 179 -6.17 10.56 -5.57
CA SER A 179 -6.90 10.08 -6.75
C SER A 179 -8.39 9.83 -6.52
N ARG A 180 -8.81 9.52 -5.29
CA ARG A 180 -10.23 9.30 -4.95
C ARG A 180 -11.02 10.61 -5.00
N SER A 181 -10.34 11.73 -4.83
CA SER A 181 -10.94 13.06 -4.80
C SER A 181 -10.99 13.75 -6.17
N VAL A 182 -10.32 13.20 -7.20
CA VAL A 182 -10.21 13.82 -8.54
C VAL A 182 -11.58 13.96 -9.20
N PHE A 183 -12.41 12.92 -9.12
CA PHE A 183 -13.77 12.94 -9.65
C PHE A 183 -14.73 13.39 -8.55
N ALA A 184 -15.36 14.55 -8.75
CA ALA A 184 -16.35 15.06 -7.81
C ALA A 184 -17.68 14.31 -8.01
N MET A 185 -18.28 13.86 -6.91
CA MET A 185 -19.61 13.25 -6.89
C MET A 185 -20.57 14.12 -6.04
N PRO A 186 -21.02 15.26 -6.58
CA PRO A 186 -21.97 16.12 -5.88
C PRO A 186 -23.31 15.41 -5.69
N LYS A 187 -23.83 15.45 -4.45
CA LYS A 187 -25.14 14.88 -4.10
C LYS A 187 -26.23 15.49 -4.97
N GLY A 188 -27.05 14.64 -5.59
CA GLY A 188 -28.14 15.06 -6.48
C GLY A 188 -27.75 15.34 -7.93
N ARG A 189 -26.47 15.22 -8.31
CA ARG A 189 -25.99 15.29 -9.71
C ARG A 189 -25.12 14.09 -10.10
N GLU A 190 -25.38 12.94 -9.49
CA GLU A 190 -24.54 11.75 -9.64
C GLU A 190 -24.54 11.20 -11.07
N GLU A 191 -25.68 11.22 -11.77
CA GLU A 191 -25.75 10.78 -13.17
C GLU A 191 -24.95 11.69 -14.10
N SER A 192 -25.06 13.01 -13.93
CA SER A 192 -24.27 13.98 -14.70
C SER A 192 -22.77 13.83 -14.45
N ALA A 193 -22.37 13.54 -13.20
CA ALA A 193 -20.98 13.27 -12.85
C ALA A 193 -20.45 12.00 -13.51
N LYS A 194 -21.27 10.93 -13.57
CA LYS A 194 -20.92 9.69 -14.29
C LYS A 194 -20.75 9.95 -15.79
N ALA A 195 -21.69 10.65 -16.43
CA ALA A 195 -21.63 10.99 -17.85
C ALA A 195 -20.44 11.91 -18.19
N ALA A 196 -20.10 12.86 -17.32
CA ALA A 196 -18.91 13.70 -17.50
C ALA A 196 -17.63 12.85 -17.42
N ARG A 197 -17.60 11.88 -16.51
CA ARG A 197 -16.47 10.99 -16.29
C ARG A 197 -16.22 10.03 -17.45
N GLU A 198 -17.27 9.51 -18.07
CA GLU A 198 -17.20 8.60 -19.22
C GLU A 198 -16.37 9.18 -20.39
N LYS A 199 -16.36 10.50 -20.56
CA LYS A 199 -15.59 11.19 -21.60
C LYS A 199 -14.07 11.00 -21.48
N PHE A 200 -13.59 10.67 -20.28
CA PHE A 200 -12.16 10.50 -20.01
C PHE A 200 -11.73 9.02 -19.96
N TYR A 201 -12.68 8.09 -19.99
CA TYR A 201 -12.42 6.67 -19.77
C TYR A 201 -11.48 6.09 -20.83
N ALA A 202 -10.39 5.51 -20.34
CA ALA A 202 -9.65 4.49 -21.07
C ALA A 202 -10.17 3.12 -20.61
N PRO A 203 -10.72 2.32 -21.54
CA PRO A 203 -11.50 1.14 -21.19
C PRO A 203 -10.64 -0.01 -20.63
N ASP A 204 -9.33 0.07 -20.82
CA ASP A 204 -8.32 -0.88 -20.38
C ASP A 204 -7.54 -0.42 -19.14
N SER A 205 -7.69 0.85 -18.71
CA SER A 205 -6.87 1.38 -17.61
C SER A 205 -7.43 2.62 -16.90
N ASP A 206 -7.60 2.51 -15.58
CA ASP A 206 -7.84 3.65 -14.71
C ASP A 206 -6.62 4.58 -14.62
N HIS A 207 -5.40 4.04 -14.67
CA HIS A 207 -4.18 4.85 -14.69
C HIS A 207 -4.14 5.77 -15.92
N ILE A 208 -4.49 5.24 -17.09
CA ILE A 208 -4.61 6.03 -18.32
C ILE A 208 -5.82 6.97 -18.28
N THR A 209 -6.92 6.58 -17.63
CA THR A 209 -8.04 7.50 -17.40
C THR A 209 -7.59 8.72 -16.59
N LEU A 210 -6.78 8.54 -15.54
CA LEU A 210 -6.20 9.64 -14.77
C LEU A 210 -5.23 10.49 -15.61
N LEU A 211 -4.45 9.87 -16.49
CA LEU A 211 -3.60 10.58 -17.45
C LEU A 211 -4.43 11.50 -18.36
N ASN A 212 -5.47 10.96 -18.99
CA ASN A 212 -6.34 11.70 -19.90
C ASN A 212 -6.97 12.93 -19.21
N VAL A 213 -7.43 12.76 -17.96
CA VAL A 213 -7.98 13.86 -17.15
C VAL A 213 -6.93 14.95 -16.92
N PHE A 214 -5.72 14.56 -16.52
CA PHE A 214 -4.66 15.50 -16.20
C PHE A 214 -4.14 16.24 -17.43
N GLU A 215 -3.93 15.54 -18.55
CA GLU A 215 -3.52 16.15 -19.82
C GLU A 215 -4.55 17.16 -20.32
N GLN A 216 -5.84 16.80 -20.30
CA GLN A 216 -6.90 17.73 -20.68
C GLN A 216 -6.99 18.93 -19.74
N TYR A 217 -6.81 18.73 -18.43
CA TYR A 217 -6.79 19.82 -17.46
C TYR A 217 -5.65 20.81 -17.74
N VAL A 218 -4.45 20.30 -18.01
CA VAL A 218 -3.28 21.13 -18.35
C VAL A 218 -3.47 21.83 -19.70
N ALA A 219 -3.97 21.14 -20.71
CA ALA A 219 -4.24 21.70 -22.04
C ALA A 219 -5.28 22.84 -22.01
N ASN A 220 -6.24 22.78 -21.07
CA ASN A 220 -7.23 23.84 -20.84
C ASN A 220 -6.75 24.90 -19.82
N GLY A 221 -5.43 25.07 -19.69
CA GLY A 221 -4.82 26.14 -18.89
C GLY A 221 -5.03 25.99 -17.39
N MET A 222 -5.24 24.76 -16.90
CA MET A 222 -5.47 24.47 -15.47
C MET A 222 -6.67 25.24 -14.88
N SER A 223 -7.66 25.55 -15.71
CA SER A 223 -8.81 26.39 -15.36
C SER A 223 -9.73 25.73 -14.34
N ARG A 224 -10.13 26.50 -13.31
CA ARG A 224 -11.16 26.08 -12.34
C ARG A 224 -12.52 25.88 -13.01
N ALA A 225 -12.91 26.80 -13.90
CA ALA A 225 -14.19 26.73 -14.59
C ALA A 225 -14.29 25.44 -15.42
N TRP A 226 -13.23 25.10 -16.14
CA TRP A 226 -13.19 23.85 -16.91
C TRP A 226 -13.30 22.60 -16.02
N ALA A 227 -12.61 22.59 -14.88
CA ALA A 227 -12.70 21.48 -13.93
C ALA A 227 -14.12 21.33 -13.35
N ASP A 228 -14.75 22.44 -12.96
CA ASP A 228 -16.11 22.46 -12.43
C ASP A 228 -17.14 21.97 -13.48
N ASP A 229 -17.00 22.40 -14.73
CA ASP A 229 -17.85 21.98 -15.86
C ASP A 229 -17.76 20.47 -16.14
N HIS A 230 -16.58 19.87 -15.88
CA HIS A 230 -16.32 18.44 -16.08
C HIS A 230 -16.49 17.61 -14.79
N MET A 231 -17.02 18.20 -13.72
CA MET A 231 -17.22 17.54 -12.42
C MET A 231 -15.91 17.00 -11.82
N LEU A 232 -14.82 17.76 -11.98
CA LEU A 232 -13.49 17.45 -11.48
C LEU A 232 -13.11 18.36 -10.31
N ASN A 233 -12.34 17.82 -9.38
CA ASN A 233 -11.84 18.59 -8.24
C ASN A 233 -10.59 19.40 -8.63
N HIS A 234 -10.80 20.69 -8.91
CA HIS A 234 -9.73 21.63 -9.25
C HIS A 234 -8.59 21.65 -8.22
N LEU A 235 -8.89 21.57 -6.91
CA LEU A 235 -7.85 21.66 -5.88
C LEU A 235 -6.94 20.42 -5.90
N ALA A 236 -7.49 19.23 -6.15
CA ALA A 236 -6.72 18.01 -6.29
C ALA A 236 -5.83 18.07 -7.54
N LEU A 237 -6.39 18.45 -8.69
CA LEU A 237 -5.65 18.56 -9.95
C LEU A 237 -4.55 19.63 -9.91
N LYS A 238 -4.80 20.76 -9.25
CA LYS A 238 -3.77 21.79 -9.05
C LYS A 238 -2.62 21.26 -8.20
N ARG A 239 -2.91 20.55 -7.09
CA ARG A 239 -1.88 19.89 -6.28
C ARG A 239 -1.10 18.84 -7.09
N ALA A 240 -1.78 18.08 -7.94
CA ALA A 240 -1.12 17.14 -8.84
C ALA A 240 -0.14 17.85 -9.79
N ALA A 241 -0.51 19.01 -10.33
CA ALA A 241 0.39 19.80 -11.17
C ALA A 241 1.63 20.28 -10.39
N ASP A 242 1.46 20.75 -9.16
CA ASP A 242 2.57 21.18 -8.29
C ASP A 242 3.50 20.00 -7.93
N ILE A 243 2.94 18.82 -7.64
CA ILE A 243 3.69 17.58 -7.37
C ILE A 243 4.45 17.14 -8.61
N ARG A 244 3.84 17.22 -9.79
CA ARG A 244 4.47 16.82 -11.06
C ARG A 244 5.73 17.63 -11.33
N VAL A 245 5.70 18.93 -11.09
CA VAL A 245 6.89 19.80 -11.23
C VAL A 245 8.02 19.29 -10.33
N GLN A 246 7.72 18.95 -9.08
CA GLN A 246 8.72 18.41 -8.15
C GLN A 246 9.27 17.05 -8.59
N PHE A 247 8.43 16.17 -9.11
CA PHE A 247 8.85 14.85 -9.59
C PHE A 247 9.74 14.95 -10.83
N VAL A 248 9.35 15.76 -11.81
CA VAL A 248 10.16 16.03 -13.00
C VAL A 248 11.52 16.63 -12.62
N ASP A 249 11.54 17.56 -11.66
CA ASP A 249 12.78 18.16 -11.16
C ASP A 249 13.69 17.12 -10.52
N ARG A 250 13.16 16.29 -9.61
CA ARG A 250 13.91 15.20 -8.96
C ARG A 250 14.46 14.18 -9.97
N LEU A 251 13.65 13.76 -10.94
CA LEU A 251 14.07 12.77 -11.95
C LEU A 251 15.19 13.31 -12.85
N THR A 252 15.09 14.57 -13.29
CA THR A 252 16.02 15.17 -14.26
C THR A 252 17.26 15.76 -13.62
N ARG A 253 17.14 16.52 -12.52
CA ARG A 253 18.27 17.23 -11.91
C ARG A 253 19.08 16.34 -10.98
N ASP A 254 18.40 15.58 -10.12
CA ASP A 254 19.10 14.83 -9.09
C ASP A 254 19.50 13.45 -9.60
N PHE A 255 18.58 12.73 -10.24
CA PHE A 255 18.86 11.39 -10.76
C PHE A 255 19.44 11.38 -12.17
N LYS A 256 19.45 12.54 -12.86
CA LYS A 256 20.00 12.70 -14.22
C LYS A 256 19.40 11.73 -15.23
N LEU A 257 18.11 11.45 -15.08
CA LEU A 257 17.36 10.58 -15.99
C LEU A 257 16.79 11.41 -17.15
N THR A 258 16.75 10.79 -18.32
CA THR A 258 16.08 11.38 -19.50
C THR A 258 14.58 11.10 -19.40
N LEU A 259 13.77 12.16 -19.50
CA LEU A 259 12.33 12.02 -19.65
C LEU A 259 11.99 11.90 -21.13
N GLY A 260 11.31 10.80 -21.47
CA GLY A 260 10.68 10.59 -22.77
C GLY A 260 9.15 10.67 -22.66
N SER A 261 8.52 10.90 -23.81
CA SER A 261 7.07 10.74 -23.99
C SER A 261 6.81 9.43 -24.73
N CYS A 262 5.71 8.76 -24.40
CA CYS A 262 5.33 7.49 -25.01
C CYS A 262 4.83 7.62 -26.47
N ASP A 263 4.79 8.82 -27.05
CA ASP A 263 4.35 9.09 -28.44
C ASP A 263 3.00 8.43 -28.81
N GLY A 264 2.10 8.31 -27.84
CA GLY A 264 0.78 7.69 -27.98
C GLY A 264 0.73 6.20 -27.64
N ASN A 265 1.87 5.53 -27.44
CA ASN A 265 1.92 4.15 -26.97
C ASN A 265 1.74 4.04 -25.45
N LYS A 266 0.48 4.11 -25.02
CA LYS A 266 0.08 4.08 -23.60
C LYS A 266 0.39 2.76 -22.89
N ASP A 267 0.73 1.70 -23.64
CA ASP A 267 1.11 0.40 -23.08
C ASP A 267 2.43 0.49 -22.32
N MET A 268 3.35 1.34 -22.77
CA MET A 268 4.61 1.60 -22.07
C MET A 268 4.37 2.12 -20.65
N VAL A 269 3.32 2.92 -20.45
CA VAL A 269 2.94 3.40 -19.12
C VAL A 269 2.41 2.24 -18.28
N ARG A 270 1.55 1.39 -18.83
CA ARG A 270 1.00 0.21 -18.13
C ARG A 270 2.09 -0.80 -17.76
N GLU A 271 3.04 -1.03 -18.64
CA GLU A 271 4.22 -1.85 -18.40
C GLU A 271 5.09 -1.27 -17.27
N ALA A 272 5.34 0.05 -17.28
CA ALA A 272 6.07 0.71 -16.19
C ALA A 272 5.35 0.56 -14.83
N PHE A 273 4.02 0.73 -14.80
CA PHE A 273 3.23 0.51 -13.59
C PHE A 273 3.27 -0.94 -13.12
N THR A 274 3.37 -1.90 -14.05
CA THR A 274 3.54 -3.31 -13.72
C THR A 274 4.82 -3.55 -12.91
N ALA A 275 5.92 -2.87 -13.23
CA ALA A 275 7.18 -3.02 -12.48
C ALA A 275 7.07 -2.56 -11.01
N GLY A 276 6.28 -1.52 -10.71
CA GLY A 276 6.05 -1.06 -9.34
C GLY A 276 4.98 -1.88 -8.60
N TYR A 277 3.96 -2.35 -9.31
CA TYR A 277 2.73 -2.90 -8.74
C TYR A 277 2.49 -4.38 -9.06
N PHE A 278 3.46 -5.14 -9.59
CA PHE A 278 3.24 -6.56 -9.91
C PHE A 278 2.84 -7.40 -8.70
N ALA A 279 3.29 -7.04 -7.49
CA ALA A 279 2.85 -7.71 -6.26
C ALA A 279 1.37 -7.45 -5.96
N ASN A 280 0.85 -6.32 -6.45
CA ASN A 280 -0.56 -5.93 -6.42
C ASN A 280 -1.25 -6.31 -7.74
N SER A 281 -1.11 -7.58 -8.13
CA SER A 281 -1.76 -8.13 -9.31
C SER A 281 -2.87 -9.09 -8.93
N ALA A 282 -3.88 -9.18 -9.78
CA ALA A 282 -5.00 -10.10 -9.63
C ALA A 282 -5.36 -10.75 -10.96
N ARG A 283 -5.84 -11.99 -10.88
CA ARG A 283 -6.35 -12.77 -12.00
C ARG A 283 -7.87 -12.82 -11.93
N ARG A 284 -8.51 -12.75 -13.09
CA ARG A 284 -9.95 -12.88 -13.22
C ARG A 284 -10.43 -14.28 -12.82
N SER A 285 -11.46 -14.30 -11.98
CA SER A 285 -12.17 -15.51 -11.57
C SER A 285 -13.57 -15.57 -12.20
N SER A 286 -14.26 -14.43 -12.29
CA SER A 286 -15.54 -14.26 -12.98
C SER A 286 -15.61 -12.89 -13.67
N MET A 287 -16.80 -12.43 -14.11
CA MET A 287 -16.91 -11.15 -14.82
C MET A 287 -16.49 -9.94 -13.95
N THR A 288 -16.78 -10.01 -12.65
CA THR A 288 -16.54 -8.91 -11.69
C THR A 288 -15.59 -9.29 -10.55
N GLU A 289 -15.37 -10.60 -10.36
CA GLU A 289 -14.52 -11.10 -9.28
C GLU A 289 -13.13 -11.47 -9.79
N TYR A 290 -12.14 -11.12 -9.00
CA TYR A 290 -10.73 -11.35 -9.22
C TYR A 290 -10.14 -12.03 -7.98
N THR A 291 -9.00 -12.65 -8.14
CA THR A 291 -8.23 -13.25 -7.05
C THR A 291 -6.80 -12.77 -7.17
N THR A 292 -6.28 -12.18 -6.10
CA THR A 292 -4.91 -11.65 -6.08
C THR A 292 -3.89 -12.77 -6.29
N LEU A 293 -2.83 -12.49 -7.06
CA LEU A 293 -1.84 -13.52 -7.43
C LEU A 293 -0.90 -13.88 -6.26
N MET A 294 -0.55 -12.90 -5.41
CA MET A 294 0.43 -13.12 -4.32
C MET A 294 -0.14 -13.89 -3.13
N ASN A 295 -1.41 -13.64 -2.76
CA ASN A 295 -1.98 -14.17 -1.52
C ASN A 295 -3.36 -14.83 -1.69
N GLY A 296 -3.90 -14.92 -2.91
CA GLY A 296 -5.11 -15.68 -3.19
C GLY A 296 -6.39 -15.09 -2.58
N VAL A 297 -6.38 -13.80 -2.26
CA VAL A 297 -7.51 -13.08 -1.67
C VAL A 297 -8.54 -12.77 -2.77
N PRO A 298 -9.80 -13.22 -2.64
CA PRO A 298 -10.88 -12.80 -3.52
C PRO A 298 -11.13 -11.30 -3.39
N CYS A 299 -11.35 -10.61 -4.52
CA CYS A 299 -11.61 -9.19 -4.56
C CYS A 299 -12.49 -8.81 -5.76
N GLU A 300 -13.11 -7.64 -5.69
CA GLU A 300 -13.93 -7.09 -6.76
C GLU A 300 -13.33 -5.79 -7.30
N LEU A 301 -13.57 -5.51 -8.58
CA LEU A 301 -13.25 -4.18 -9.12
C LEU A 301 -14.13 -3.13 -8.45
N HIS A 302 -13.54 -2.02 -8.00
CA HIS A 302 -14.33 -0.95 -7.43
C HIS A 302 -15.36 -0.42 -8.44
N PRO A 303 -16.62 -0.13 -8.05
CA PRO A 303 -17.70 0.28 -8.98
C PRO A 303 -17.41 1.51 -9.83
N LEU A 304 -16.44 2.31 -9.39
CA LEU A 304 -15.97 3.51 -10.08
C LEU A 304 -14.83 3.25 -11.08
N SER A 305 -14.38 2.01 -11.26
CA SER A 305 -13.34 1.69 -12.23
C SER A 305 -13.87 1.79 -13.67
N ALA A 306 -13.10 2.45 -14.54
CA ALA A 306 -13.37 2.51 -15.98
C ALA A 306 -13.31 1.12 -16.61
N VAL A 307 -12.41 0.26 -16.14
CA VAL A 307 -12.23 -1.12 -16.63
C VAL A 307 -13.50 -1.95 -16.44
N LEU A 308 -14.17 -1.79 -15.29
CA LEU A 308 -15.44 -2.43 -15.01
C LEU A 308 -16.55 -1.89 -15.93
N ASN A 309 -16.64 -0.57 -16.05
CA ASN A 309 -17.68 0.10 -16.84
C ASN A 309 -17.56 -0.15 -18.35
N ALA A 310 -16.36 -0.43 -18.84
CA ALA A 310 -16.11 -0.77 -20.24
C ALA A 310 -16.52 -2.20 -20.60
N GLY A 311 -16.74 -3.09 -19.62
CA GLY A 311 -17.14 -4.48 -19.84
C GLY A 311 -16.04 -5.38 -20.42
N ILE A 312 -14.78 -4.92 -20.45
CA ILE A 312 -13.66 -5.63 -21.11
C ILE A 312 -13.13 -6.82 -20.29
N ALA A 313 -13.48 -6.93 -19.00
CA ALA A 313 -13.16 -8.06 -18.11
C ALA A 313 -11.79 -8.74 -18.40
N PRO A 314 -10.67 -8.01 -18.28
CA PRO A 314 -9.33 -8.50 -18.60
C PRO A 314 -8.92 -9.68 -17.71
N ASP A 315 -8.13 -10.62 -18.23
CA ASP A 315 -7.72 -11.81 -17.49
C ASP A 315 -6.76 -11.51 -16.34
N TYR A 316 -5.90 -10.49 -16.51
CA TYR A 316 -4.94 -10.06 -15.51
C TYR A 316 -4.98 -8.54 -15.35
N VAL A 317 -4.92 -8.10 -14.11
CA VAL A 317 -4.91 -6.69 -13.76
C VAL A 317 -3.88 -6.40 -12.68
N ILE A 318 -3.37 -5.17 -12.69
CA ILE A 318 -2.69 -4.56 -11.53
C ILE A 318 -3.61 -3.53 -10.89
N PHE A 319 -3.41 -3.27 -9.60
CA PHE A 319 -4.17 -2.27 -8.85
C PHE A 319 -3.30 -1.45 -7.91
N ASN A 320 -3.70 -0.20 -7.66
CA ASN A 320 -2.96 0.69 -6.76
C ASN A 320 -3.19 0.35 -5.29
N GLU A 321 -4.46 0.23 -4.88
CA GLU A 321 -4.81 -0.11 -3.50
C GLU A 321 -5.93 -1.16 -3.47
N LEU A 322 -5.76 -2.15 -2.59
CA LEU A 322 -6.83 -3.02 -2.11
C LEU A 322 -7.40 -2.41 -0.83
N THR A 323 -8.71 -2.14 -0.79
CA THR A 323 -9.38 -1.56 0.37
C THR A 323 -10.51 -2.47 0.85
N MET A 324 -10.51 -2.80 2.13
CA MET A 324 -11.63 -3.48 2.78
C MET A 324 -12.71 -2.49 3.19
N THR A 325 -13.95 -2.74 2.76
CA THR A 325 -15.16 -2.06 3.26
C THR A 325 -16.20 -3.08 3.74
N THR A 326 -17.26 -3.33 2.97
CA THR A 326 -18.16 -4.49 3.12
C THR A 326 -17.64 -5.70 2.36
N ARG A 327 -16.96 -5.45 1.23
CA ARG A 327 -16.18 -6.40 0.43
C ARG A 327 -14.80 -5.81 0.16
N GLU A 328 -13.88 -6.66 -0.28
CA GLU A 328 -12.55 -6.31 -0.74
C GLU A 328 -12.62 -5.71 -2.15
N TYR A 329 -12.36 -4.41 -2.24
CA TYR A 329 -12.33 -3.71 -3.53
C TYR A 329 -10.90 -3.34 -3.93
N VAL A 330 -10.54 -3.66 -5.18
CA VAL A 330 -9.34 -3.10 -5.82
C VAL A 330 -9.66 -1.77 -6.47
N THR A 331 -8.82 -0.77 -6.25
CA THR A 331 -9.01 0.61 -6.73
C THR A 331 -7.85 1.04 -7.62
N VAL A 332 -8.18 1.82 -8.66
CA VAL A 332 -7.30 2.22 -9.76
C VAL A 332 -6.65 1.00 -10.41
N VAL A 333 -7.39 0.41 -11.35
CA VAL A 333 -7.08 -0.89 -11.96
C VAL A 333 -6.59 -0.70 -13.40
N SER A 334 -5.67 -1.54 -13.85
CA SER A 334 -5.27 -1.56 -15.26
C SER A 334 -5.06 -2.98 -15.76
N ALA A 335 -5.54 -3.25 -16.97
CA ALA A 335 -5.28 -4.48 -17.68
C ALA A 335 -3.79 -4.59 -18.03
N VAL A 336 -3.23 -5.78 -17.80
CA VAL A 336 -1.82 -6.08 -18.06
C VAL A 336 -1.64 -7.42 -18.74
N GLU A 337 -0.58 -7.52 -19.53
CA GLU A 337 -0.18 -8.72 -20.23
C GLU A 337 0.56 -9.66 -19.27
N PRO A 338 0.33 -10.98 -19.35
CA PRO A 338 1.04 -11.95 -18.52
C PRO A 338 2.56 -11.86 -18.65
N GLN A 339 3.06 -11.50 -19.84
CA GLN A 339 4.49 -11.41 -20.13
C GLN A 339 5.17 -10.30 -19.30
N TRP A 340 4.50 -9.16 -19.11
CA TRP A 340 5.00 -8.06 -18.30
C TRP A 340 5.08 -8.45 -16.83
N LEU A 341 4.07 -9.17 -16.32
CA LEU A 341 4.10 -9.70 -14.96
C LEU A 341 5.27 -10.68 -14.76
N ILE A 342 5.48 -11.59 -15.71
CA ILE A 342 6.57 -12.58 -15.63
C ILE A 342 7.93 -11.90 -15.65
N SER A 343 8.15 -10.92 -16.54
CA SER A 343 9.44 -10.25 -16.70
C SER A 343 9.90 -9.53 -15.44
N VAL A 344 8.98 -8.94 -14.68
CA VAL A 344 9.30 -8.17 -13.46
C VAL A 344 9.25 -9.00 -12.18
N SER A 345 8.61 -10.17 -12.18
CA SER A 345 8.31 -10.98 -10.98
C SER A 345 9.50 -11.63 -10.28
N ARG A 346 10.74 -11.44 -10.74
CA ARG A 346 11.94 -12.13 -10.24
C ARG A 346 11.79 -13.67 -10.19
N GLY A 347 11.02 -14.24 -11.13
CA GLY A 347 10.77 -15.68 -11.21
C GLY A 347 9.63 -16.19 -10.33
N LEU A 348 8.91 -15.30 -9.62
CA LEU A 348 7.73 -15.68 -8.83
C LEU A 348 6.54 -16.05 -9.71
N PHE A 349 6.43 -15.42 -10.89
CA PHE A 349 5.41 -15.75 -11.86
C PHE A 349 6.02 -16.51 -13.02
N SER A 350 5.36 -17.60 -13.41
CA SER A 350 5.71 -18.37 -14.59
C SER A 350 4.46 -18.64 -15.41
N THR A 351 4.64 -18.91 -16.71
CA THR A 351 3.60 -19.56 -17.48
C THR A 351 3.32 -20.94 -16.89
N ARG A 352 2.05 -21.34 -16.92
CA ARG A 352 1.65 -22.66 -16.46
C ARG A 352 2.06 -23.71 -17.51
N ASP A 353 3.29 -24.21 -17.40
CA ASP A 353 3.68 -25.46 -18.05
C ASP A 353 3.27 -26.63 -17.16
N ASP A 354 2.21 -27.35 -17.54
CA ASP A 354 1.65 -28.47 -16.77
C ASP A 354 2.66 -29.60 -16.50
N ASN A 355 3.80 -29.64 -17.20
CA ASN A 355 4.88 -30.61 -17.01
C ASN A 355 5.88 -30.21 -15.90
N MET A 356 6.20 -28.93 -15.73
CA MET A 356 7.13 -28.48 -14.69
C MET A 356 6.50 -28.56 -13.29
N MET A 357 5.20 -28.31 -13.17
CA MET A 357 4.49 -28.41 -11.90
C MET A 357 4.46 -29.85 -11.38
N LYS A 358 4.24 -30.85 -12.26
CA LYS A 358 4.33 -32.26 -11.88
C LYS A 358 5.73 -32.61 -11.40
N HIS A 359 6.75 -32.11 -12.07
CA HIS A 359 8.13 -32.38 -11.66
C HIS A 359 8.49 -31.71 -10.32
N HIS A 360 8.11 -30.45 -10.12
CA HIS A 360 8.38 -29.71 -8.88
C HIS A 360 7.57 -30.26 -7.69
N VAL A 361 6.28 -30.55 -7.89
CA VAL A 361 5.43 -31.18 -6.85
C VAL A 361 5.95 -32.58 -6.53
N ASN A 362 6.39 -33.36 -7.50
CA ASN A 362 7.00 -34.68 -7.24
C ASN A 362 8.33 -34.53 -6.50
N LEU A 363 9.18 -33.57 -6.87
CA LEU A 363 10.46 -33.31 -6.20
C LEU A 363 10.25 -32.89 -4.74
N VAL A 364 9.34 -31.98 -4.48
CA VAL A 364 8.98 -31.54 -3.11
C VAL A 364 8.36 -32.68 -2.31
N ARG A 365 7.56 -33.55 -2.95
CA ARG A 365 6.95 -34.72 -2.31
C ARG A 365 7.96 -35.82 -1.99
N GLU A 366 8.96 -36.02 -2.84
CA GLU A 366 10.08 -36.94 -2.59
C GLU A 366 11.01 -36.43 -1.50
N GLN A 367 11.35 -35.13 -1.52
CA GLN A 367 12.13 -34.49 -0.46
C GLN A 367 11.42 -34.58 0.90
N ARG A 368 10.11 -34.34 0.93
CA ARG A 368 9.31 -34.47 2.16
C ARG A 368 9.25 -35.91 2.67
N LYS A 369 9.14 -36.90 1.78
CA LYS A 369 9.21 -38.33 2.14
C LYS A 369 10.59 -38.72 2.70
N ALA A 370 11.66 -38.22 2.10
CA ALA A 370 13.02 -38.47 2.57
C ALA A 370 13.28 -37.88 3.96
N ILE A 371 12.79 -36.66 4.21
CA ILE A 371 12.88 -36.00 5.53
C ILE A 371 12.09 -36.77 6.60
N LEU A 372 10.88 -37.24 6.27
CA LEU A 372 10.06 -38.03 7.20
C LEU A 372 10.68 -39.41 7.50
N ALA A 373 11.24 -40.08 6.49
CA ALA A 373 11.92 -41.36 6.67
C ALA A 373 13.19 -41.22 7.55
N ALA A 374 13.97 -40.16 7.34
CA ALA A 374 15.14 -39.86 8.17
C ALA A 374 14.77 -39.55 9.63
N ALA A 375 13.64 -38.89 9.86
CA ALA A 375 13.13 -38.62 11.20
C ALA A 375 12.64 -39.89 11.92
N GLU A 376 12.02 -40.84 11.20
CA GLU A 376 11.62 -42.14 11.76
C GLU A 376 12.83 -43.05 12.07
N GLU A 377 13.89 -42.98 11.27
CA GLU A 377 15.14 -43.71 11.52
C GLU A 377 15.87 -43.19 12.77
N GLN A 378 15.87 -41.87 12.99
CA GLN A 378 16.42 -41.26 14.20
C GLN A 378 15.64 -41.60 15.48
N GLN A 379 14.33 -41.85 15.38
CA GLN A 379 13.52 -42.28 16.53
C GLN A 379 13.66 -43.78 16.86
N ARG A 380 14.17 -44.60 15.93
CA ARG A 380 14.48 -46.02 16.16
C ARG A 380 15.88 -46.28 16.71
N ALA A 381 16.75 -45.27 16.77
CA ALA A 381 18.07 -45.42 17.37
C ALA A 381 17.96 -45.55 18.91
N PRO A 382 18.47 -46.62 19.54
CA PRO A 382 18.43 -46.76 20.99
C PRO A 382 19.28 -45.68 21.67
N GLN A 383 18.70 -44.99 22.66
CA GLN A 383 19.40 -43.98 23.47
C GLN A 383 20.57 -44.61 24.25
N PRO A 384 21.76 -43.97 24.29
CA PRO A 384 22.85 -44.43 25.14
C PRO A 384 22.51 -44.21 26.62
N ALA A 385 22.76 -45.25 27.42
CA ALA A 385 22.49 -45.27 28.87
C ALA A 385 23.20 -44.13 29.61
N ALA A 386 22.48 -43.54 30.56
CA ALA A 386 22.86 -42.37 31.34
C ALA A 386 24.18 -42.57 32.13
N ALA A 387 25.12 -41.65 31.92
CA ALA A 387 26.20 -41.38 32.86
C ALA A 387 25.68 -40.41 33.92
N GLY A 388 25.34 -40.94 35.10
CA GLY A 388 24.80 -40.16 36.20
C GLY A 388 24.97 -40.89 37.53
N ASP A 389 26.21 -41.18 37.90
CA ASP A 389 26.57 -41.58 39.27
C ASP A 389 28.06 -41.33 39.51
N LEU A 390 28.45 -40.06 39.70
CA LEU A 390 29.78 -39.68 40.17
C LEU A 390 29.78 -38.26 40.79
N LEU A 391 28.78 -37.91 41.60
CA LEU A 391 28.80 -36.69 42.44
C LEU A 391 28.10 -36.87 43.79
N GLN A 392 28.28 -38.04 44.41
CA GLN A 392 28.07 -38.23 45.85
C GLN A 392 29.19 -39.11 46.38
N ASN A 393 30.27 -38.47 46.86
CA ASN A 393 31.17 -38.95 47.92
C ASN A 393 32.51 -38.20 47.87
N GLN A 394 32.56 -36.90 48.21
CA GLN A 394 33.75 -36.27 48.81
C GLN A 394 33.37 -35.00 49.59
N VAL A 395 32.44 -35.11 50.54
CA VAL A 395 32.39 -34.24 51.73
C VAL A 395 31.87 -35.09 52.88
N THR A 396 32.77 -35.73 53.64
CA THR A 396 32.77 -35.92 55.11
C THR A 396 33.70 -37.09 55.54
N GLY A 397 34.71 -36.78 56.34
CA GLY A 397 35.58 -37.71 57.11
C GLY A 397 36.92 -38.00 56.44
N GLY A 398 38.10 -37.60 56.92
CA GLY A 398 38.52 -37.23 58.27
C GLY A 398 39.67 -38.14 58.70
N ALA A 399 40.91 -37.72 58.42
CA ALA A 399 42.15 -38.04 59.14
C ALA A 399 43.24 -37.04 58.71
#